data_AF-A0A1S3Q6Y7-F1
#
_entry.id   AF-A0A1S3Q6Y7-F1
#
_cell.length_a   1.000
_cell.length_b   1.000
_cell.length_c   1.000
_cell.angle_alpha   90.00
_cell.angle_beta   90.00
_cell.angle_gamma   90.00
#
_symmetry.space_group_name_H-M   'P 1'
#
loop_
_entity.id
_entity.type
_entity.pdbx_description
1 polymer ?
#
loop_
_entity_poly.entity_id
_entity_poly.type
_entity_poly.pdbx_seq_one_letter_code
_entity_poly.pdbx_strand_id
1 'polypeptide(L)'
;MMGTVSELCASSFQAFLCPTVRPAATKAELLNGERGNIVKGLNEANIKLLVDILFNQKVINQFEKEAIMETHGRADKARALVDMTYAKGERVSELMITLLKDVDPVLFNGIFLKADSMDGSPVFNMR
;
A
#
# COMPACT_ATOMS: atom_id res chain seq x y z
N MET A 1 10.87 8.67 55.17
CA MET A 1 11.62 8.00 54.09
C MET A 1 11.05 6.61 53.92
N MET A 2 10.60 6.29 52.70
CA MET A 2 10.56 4.96 52.03
C MET A 2 9.86 3.81 52.79
N GLY A 3 8.91 3.06 52.22
CA GLY A 3 8.61 2.87 50.81
C GLY A 3 7.30 2.09 50.62
N THR A 4 6.95 2.01 49.34
CA THR A 4 5.74 1.44 48.74
C THR A 4 5.75 -0.08 48.73
N VAL A 5 4.62 -0.70 49.03
CA VAL A 5 4.28 -2.07 48.59
C VAL A 5 2.81 -2.15 48.20
N SER A 6 2.52 -3.12 47.33
CA SER A 6 1.23 -3.52 46.76
C SER A 6 0.91 -2.79 45.45
N GLU A 7 1.40 -3.28 44.31
CA GLU A 7 0.84 -4.43 43.58
C GLU A 7 -0.69 -4.43 43.57
N LEU A 8 -1.26 -4.10 42.42
CA LEU A 8 -2.40 -4.82 41.89
C LEU A 8 -2.28 -4.86 40.36
N CYS A 9 -2.10 -6.09 39.90
CA CYS A 9 -2.07 -6.55 38.53
C CYS A 9 -3.35 -6.15 37.79
N ALA A 10 -3.20 -5.45 36.66
CA ALA A 10 -4.19 -5.41 35.60
C ALA A 10 -3.56 -6.03 34.34
N SER A 11 -3.27 -7.33 34.42
CA SER A 11 -3.24 -8.14 33.21
C SER A 11 -4.68 -8.29 32.75
N SER A 12 -5.05 -7.60 31.66
CA SER A 12 -6.18 -7.99 30.82
C SER A 12 -6.19 -7.17 29.53
N PHE A 13 -5.86 -7.84 28.43
CA PHE A 13 -6.43 -7.60 27.11
C PHE A 13 -6.24 -6.21 26.50
N GLN A 14 -5.04 -5.95 26.00
CA GLN A 14 -4.90 -5.53 24.60
C GLN A 14 -3.54 -6.02 24.08
N ALA A 15 -3.35 -7.33 24.09
CA ALA A 15 -2.37 -7.95 23.19
C ALA A 15 -2.91 -7.84 21.76
N PHE A 16 -2.89 -6.64 21.15
CA PHE A 16 -3.16 -6.46 19.71
C PHE A 16 -2.60 -5.17 19.09
N LEU A 17 -1.68 -4.48 19.76
CA LEU A 17 -1.00 -3.30 19.18
C LEU A 17 0.53 -3.38 19.30
N CYS A 18 1.08 -4.58 19.22
CA CYS A 18 2.44 -4.76 18.75
C CYS A 18 2.43 -5.72 17.56
N PRO A 19 2.44 -5.23 16.31
CA PRO A 19 3.28 -5.82 15.29
C PRO A 19 4.65 -5.12 15.42
N THR A 20 5.53 -5.60 16.29
CA THR A 20 6.61 -6.53 15.94
C THR A 20 7.30 -6.18 14.62
N VAL A 21 8.59 -5.85 14.74
CA VAL A 21 9.62 -6.00 13.71
C VAL A 21 9.41 -5.12 12.48
N ARG A 22 10.18 -4.02 12.37
CA ARG A 22 10.50 -3.44 11.05
C ARG A 22 11.06 -4.59 10.18
N PRO A 23 10.31 -5.12 9.20
CA PRO A 23 10.90 -6.01 8.23
C PRO A 23 11.84 -5.14 7.38
N ALA A 24 12.84 -5.74 6.73
CA ALA A 24 13.52 -5.07 5.64
C ALA A 24 12.43 -4.58 4.66
N ALA A 25 12.42 -3.29 4.31
CA ALA A 25 11.34 -2.66 3.55
C ALA A 25 10.86 -3.55 2.39
N THR A 26 9.74 -4.24 2.62
CA THR A 26 9.25 -5.23 1.66
C THR A 26 8.54 -4.50 0.52
N LYS A 27 8.47 -5.13 -0.66
CA LYS A 27 7.72 -4.53 -1.77
C LYS A 27 6.24 -4.32 -1.42
N ALA A 28 5.68 -5.16 -0.54
CA ALA A 28 4.34 -4.99 -0.01
C ALA A 28 4.18 -3.68 0.79
N GLU A 29 5.14 -3.35 1.65
CA GLU A 29 5.13 -2.09 2.42
C GLU A 29 5.30 -0.87 1.52
N LEU A 30 6.17 -0.95 0.50
CA LEU A 30 6.30 0.13 -0.51
C LEU A 30 5.00 0.36 -1.26
N LEU A 31 4.35 -0.72 -1.72
CA LEU A 31 3.06 -0.64 -2.41
C LEU A 31 1.98 -0.01 -1.51
N ASN A 32 1.93 -0.41 -0.23
CA ASN A 32 0.96 0.12 0.72
C ASN A 32 1.25 1.58 1.12
N GLY A 33 2.52 1.96 1.25
CA GLY A 33 2.93 3.34 1.52
C GLY A 33 2.55 4.28 0.39
N GLU A 34 2.76 3.85 -0.86
CA GLU A 34 2.46 4.64 -2.06
C GLU A 34 1.04 4.48 -2.58
N ARG A 35 0.22 3.68 -1.89
CA ARG A 35 -1.18 3.40 -2.23
C ARG A 35 -1.99 4.65 -2.56
N GLY A 36 -1.82 5.74 -1.81
CA GLY A 36 -2.53 7.00 -2.07
C GLY A 36 -2.17 7.62 -3.42
N ASN A 37 -0.90 7.54 -3.82
CA ASN A 37 -0.41 8.06 -5.09
C ASN A 37 -0.81 7.14 -6.25
N ILE A 38 -0.74 5.82 -6.05
CA ILE A 38 -1.20 4.82 -7.02
C ILE A 38 -2.68 4.99 -7.32
N VAL A 39 -3.53 5.10 -6.30
CA VAL A 39 -4.99 5.31 -6.46
C VAL A 39 -5.30 6.61 -7.22
N LYS A 40 -4.52 7.67 -6.98
CA LYS A 40 -4.69 8.94 -7.69
C LYS A 40 -4.26 8.86 -9.15
N GLY A 41 -3.18 8.16 -9.46
CA GLY A 41 -2.65 8.07 -10.82
C GLY A 41 -3.26 6.99 -11.71
N LEU A 42 -3.86 5.94 -11.14
CA LEU A 42 -4.47 4.89 -11.93
C LEU A 42 -5.73 5.36 -12.64
N ASN A 43 -5.74 5.26 -13.97
CA ASN A 43 -6.90 5.47 -14.81
C ASN A 43 -7.75 4.19 -14.91
N GLU A 44 -9.03 4.32 -15.25
CA GLU A 44 -9.94 3.17 -15.30
C GLU A 44 -9.50 2.08 -16.30
N ALA A 45 -8.90 2.48 -17.43
CA ALA A 45 -8.30 1.55 -18.37
C ALA A 45 -7.14 0.74 -17.76
N ASN A 46 -6.25 1.41 -17.01
CA ASN A 46 -5.11 0.77 -16.34
C ASN A 46 -5.59 -0.18 -15.24
N ILE A 47 -6.61 0.22 -14.46
CA ILE A 47 -7.22 -0.64 -13.45
C ILE A 47 -7.75 -1.93 -14.09
N LYS A 48 -8.52 -1.81 -15.19
CA LYS A 48 -9.06 -2.97 -15.90
C LYS A 48 -7.95 -3.90 -16.41
N LEU A 49 -6.92 -3.34 -17.04
CA LEU A 49 -5.77 -4.10 -17.52
C LEU A 49 -5.05 -4.84 -16.40
N LEU A 50 -4.79 -4.16 -15.28
CA LEU A 50 -4.14 -4.76 -14.11
C LEU A 50 -4.97 -5.91 -13.54
N VAL A 51 -6.29 -5.73 -13.42
CA VAL A 51 -7.23 -6.77 -12.98
C VAL A 51 -7.21 -7.96 -13.93
N ASP A 52 -7.25 -7.73 -15.25
CA ASP A 52 -7.22 -8.80 -16.26
C ASP A 52 -5.90 -9.59 -16.20
N ILE A 53 -4.76 -8.93 -16.00
CA ILE A 53 -3.46 -9.60 -15.86
C ILE A 53 -3.41 -10.43 -14.57
N LEU A 54 -3.86 -9.88 -13.44
CA LEU A 54 -3.92 -10.62 -12.17
C LEU A 54 -4.84 -11.85 -12.25
N PHE A 55 -5.94 -11.73 -12.99
CA PHE A 55 -6.84 -12.85 -13.26
C PHE A 55 -6.16 -13.92 -14.14
N ASN A 56 -5.48 -13.51 -15.21
CA ASN A 56 -4.73 -14.42 -16.07
C ASN A 56 -3.59 -15.15 -15.35
N GLN A 57 -2.94 -14.46 -14.39
CA GLN A 57 -1.91 -15.05 -13.52
C GLN A 57 -2.51 -15.95 -12.42
N LYS A 58 -3.84 -16.14 -12.39
CA LYS A 58 -4.58 -16.89 -11.35
C LYS A 58 -4.32 -16.38 -9.93
N VAL A 59 -3.96 -15.11 -9.81
CA VAL A 59 -3.76 -14.44 -8.52
C VAL A 59 -5.13 -14.17 -7.89
N ILE A 60 -6.07 -13.65 -8.69
CA ILE A 60 -7.45 -13.39 -8.29
C ILE A 60 -8.41 -14.35 -9.00
N ASN A 61 -9.53 -14.67 -8.35
CA ASN A 61 -10.61 -15.44 -8.93
C ASN A 61 -11.63 -14.55 -9.70
N GLN A 62 -12.60 -15.17 -10.38
CA GLN A 62 -13.60 -14.43 -11.15
C GLN A 62 -14.48 -13.54 -10.26
N PHE A 63 -14.85 -14.00 -9.06
CA PHE A 63 -15.66 -13.22 -8.12
C PHE A 63 -14.90 -11.99 -7.60
N GLU A 64 -13.61 -12.13 -7.26
CA GLU A 64 -12.74 -11.03 -6.85
C GLU A 64 -12.58 -10.00 -7.97
N LYS A 65 -12.40 -10.47 -9.21
CA LYS A 65 -12.37 -9.63 -10.41
C LYS A 65 -13.66 -8.84 -10.58
N GLU A 66 -14.82 -9.51 -10.54
CA GLU A 66 -16.13 -8.86 -10.68
C GLU A 66 -16.38 -7.86 -9.56
N ALA A 67 -16.05 -8.19 -8.31
CA ALA A 67 -16.20 -7.28 -7.17
C ALA A 67 -15.40 -5.98 -7.33
N ILE A 68 -14.16 -6.06 -7.83
CA ILE A 68 -13.36 -4.86 -8.14
C ILE A 68 -13.97 -4.08 -9.30
N MET A 69 -14.44 -4.77 -10.35
CA MET A 69 -14.98 -4.10 -11.54
C MET A 69 -16.34 -3.46 -11.32
N GLU A 70 -17.15 -4.03 -10.43
CA GLU A 70 -18.48 -3.54 -10.02
C GLU A 70 -18.41 -2.39 -9.01
N THR A 71 -17.28 -2.23 -8.31
CA THR A 71 -17.06 -1.11 -7.39
C THR A 71 -17.24 0.23 -8.12
N HIS A 72 -18.08 1.11 -7.58
CA HIS A 72 -18.30 2.43 -8.17
C HIS A 72 -17.15 3.38 -7.85
N GLY A 73 -16.67 4.10 -8.86
CA GLY A 73 -15.61 5.10 -8.71
C GLY A 73 -14.21 4.55 -8.94
N ARG A 74 -13.47 5.20 -9.86
CA ARG A 74 -12.09 4.85 -10.20
C ARG A 74 -11.17 4.72 -8.98
N ALA A 75 -11.28 5.64 -8.03
CA ALA A 75 -10.44 5.66 -6.84
C ALA A 75 -10.72 4.44 -5.94
N ASP A 76 -11.98 4.09 -5.75
CA ASP A 76 -12.37 2.95 -4.91
C ASP A 76 -12.02 1.62 -5.59
N LYS A 77 -12.15 1.51 -6.92
CA LYS A 77 -11.64 0.36 -7.68
C LYS A 77 -10.13 0.18 -7.50
N ALA A 78 -9.36 1.26 -7.68
CA ALA A 78 -7.91 1.22 -7.49
C ALA A 78 -7.53 0.88 -6.05
N ARG A 79 -8.29 1.39 -5.08
CA ARG A 79 -8.11 1.13 -3.65
C ARG A 79 -8.28 -0.37 -3.37
N ALA A 80 -9.38 -0.94 -3.84
CA ALA A 80 -9.69 -2.37 -3.71
C ALA A 80 -8.62 -3.24 -4.39
N LEU A 81 -8.15 -2.85 -5.58
CA LEU A 81 -7.09 -3.54 -6.30
C LEU A 81 -5.79 -3.59 -5.47
N VAL A 82 -5.32 -2.45 -4.96
CA VAL A 82 -4.09 -2.38 -4.17
C VAL A 82 -4.24 -3.17 -2.86
N ASP A 83 -5.34 -2.99 -2.13
CA ASP A 83 -5.62 -3.70 -0.89
C ASP A 83 -5.63 -5.21 -1.08
N MET A 84 -6.22 -5.68 -2.19
CA MET A 84 -6.25 -7.10 -2.52
C MET A 84 -4.86 -7.66 -2.85
N THR A 85 -4.07 -6.93 -3.64
CA THR A 85 -2.70 -7.36 -3.97
C THR A 85 -1.79 -7.40 -2.74
N TYR A 86 -1.97 -6.45 -1.81
CA TYR A 86 -1.30 -6.43 -0.52
C TYR A 86 -1.73 -7.61 0.36
N ALA A 87 -3.04 -7.88 0.47
CA ALA A 87 -3.58 -8.95 1.30
C ALA A 87 -3.14 -10.35 0.86
N LYS A 88 -2.87 -10.56 -0.44
CA LYS A 88 -2.34 -11.84 -0.94
C LYS A 88 -0.85 -12.07 -0.63
N GLY A 89 -0.12 -11.03 -0.24
CA GLY A 89 1.25 -11.11 0.25
C GLY A 89 2.30 -10.57 -0.71
N GLU A 90 3.57 -10.73 -0.31
CA GLU A 90 4.70 -10.04 -0.93
C GLU A 90 4.88 -10.35 -2.41
N ARG A 91 4.81 -11.64 -2.80
CA ARG A 91 4.97 -12.05 -4.21
C ARG A 91 4.00 -11.33 -5.15
N VAL A 92 2.75 -11.14 -4.71
CA VAL A 92 1.73 -10.45 -5.49
C VAL A 92 1.97 -8.95 -5.50
N SER A 93 2.42 -8.39 -4.37
CA SER A 93 2.83 -6.99 -4.30
C SER A 93 4.00 -6.68 -5.23
N GLU A 94 5.00 -7.55 -5.31
CA GLU A 94 6.12 -7.42 -6.25
C GLU A 94 5.64 -7.40 -7.71
N LEU A 95 4.72 -8.31 -8.03
CA LEU A 95 4.12 -8.42 -9.34
C LEU A 95 3.31 -7.16 -9.66
N MET A 96 2.52 -6.64 -8.71
CA MET A 96 1.76 -5.39 -8.86
C MET A 96 2.67 -4.20 -9.18
N ILE A 97 3.80 -4.06 -8.47
CA ILE A 97 4.79 -3.02 -8.73
C ILE A 97 5.39 -3.17 -10.15
N THR A 98 5.68 -4.40 -10.57
CA THR A 98 6.20 -4.69 -11.91
C THR A 98 5.18 -4.34 -12.99
N LEU A 99 3.92 -4.72 -12.80
CA LEU A 99 2.83 -4.39 -13.71
C LEU A 99 2.56 -2.90 -13.78
N LEU A 100 2.65 -2.18 -12.66
CA LEU A 100 2.56 -0.71 -12.64
C LEU A 100 3.63 -0.08 -13.53
N LYS A 101 4.86 -0.60 -13.50
CA LYS A 101 5.95 -0.13 -14.38
C LYS A 101 5.65 -0.38 -15.86
N ASP A 102 5.06 -1.52 -16.19
CA ASP A 102 4.75 -1.89 -17.59
C ASP A 102 3.53 -1.13 -18.14
N VAL A 103 2.50 -0.94 -17.32
CA VAL A 103 1.25 -0.26 -17.71
C VAL A 103 1.42 1.26 -17.70
N ASP A 104 2.11 1.80 -16.69
CA ASP A 104 2.31 3.23 -16.55
C ASP A 104 3.69 3.55 -15.95
N PRO A 105 4.74 3.57 -16.80
CA PRO A 105 6.10 3.86 -16.36
C PRO A 105 6.26 5.29 -15.81
N VAL A 106 5.41 6.23 -16.24
CA VAL A 106 5.44 7.62 -15.76
C VAL A 106 4.94 7.70 -14.33
N LEU A 107 3.82 7.03 -14.05
CA LEU A 107 3.29 6.90 -12.70
C LEU A 107 4.28 6.17 -11.79
N PHE A 108 4.84 5.05 -12.26
CA PHE A 108 5.84 4.30 -11.52
C PHE A 108 7.06 5.17 -11.18
N ASN A 109 7.62 5.90 -12.14
CA ASN A 109 8.76 6.77 -11.91
C ASN A 109 8.43 7.94 -10.96
N GLY A 110 7.23 8.53 -11.10
CA GLY A 110 6.79 9.63 -10.23
C GLY A 110 6.58 9.22 -8.77
N ILE A 111 6.36 7.92 -8.51
CA ILE A 111 6.07 7.36 -7.19
C ILE A 111 7.34 6.72 -6.58
N PHE A 112 7.96 5.79 -7.30
CA PHE A 112 9.04 4.95 -6.77
C PHE A 112 10.44 5.50 -7.05
N LEU A 113 10.60 6.41 -8.01
CA LEU A 113 11.90 6.99 -8.38
C LEU A 113 12.04 8.46 -7.95
N LYS A 114 11.00 9.06 -7.35
CA LYS A 114 11.00 10.46 -6.87
C LYS A 114 11.70 10.68 -5.52
N ALA A 115 12.26 9.64 -4.90
CA ALA A 115 12.90 9.73 -3.59
C ALA A 115 14.21 10.55 -3.55
N ASP A 116 14.76 10.99 -4.69
CA ASP A 116 16.07 11.66 -4.74
C ASP A 116 16.05 13.15 -5.14
N SER A 117 14.87 13.81 -5.20
CA SER A 117 14.83 15.20 -5.67
C SER A 117 13.71 16.02 -5.06
N MET A 118 13.85 16.35 -3.77
CA MET A 118 13.44 17.65 -3.22
C MET A 118 14.12 17.86 -1.84
N ASP A 119 15.44 18.08 -1.89
CA ASP A 119 15.97 19.28 -1.25
C ASP A 119 15.16 20.46 -1.81
N GLY A 120 14.21 20.90 -1.01
CA GLY A 120 13.49 22.15 -1.21
C GLY A 120 13.35 22.78 0.16
N SER A 121 14.47 23.15 0.76
CA SER A 121 14.48 23.96 1.97
C SER A 121 13.73 25.26 1.70
N PRO A 122 12.60 25.58 2.35
CA PRO A 122 12.18 26.96 2.40
C PRO A 122 13.10 27.65 3.41
N VAL A 123 14.08 28.39 2.91
CA VAL A 123 14.71 29.48 3.66
C VAL A 123 13.60 30.50 3.92
N PHE A 124 12.88 30.32 5.02
CA PHE A 124 12.04 31.38 5.57
C PHE A 124 12.99 32.43 6.13
N ASN A 125 13.34 33.37 5.26
CA ASN A 125 14.15 34.53 5.57
C ASN A 125 13.40 35.37 6.62
N MET A 126 14.02 35.50 7.79
CA MET A 126 13.56 36.30 8.91
C MET A 126 13.61 37.78 8.48
N ARG A 127 12.51 38.52 8.68
CA ARG A 127 12.51 40.00 8.64
C ARG A 127 11.95 40.53 9.94
#